data_AF-A0A147B8V6-F1
#
_entry.id   AF-A0A147B8V6-F1
#
_cell.length_a   1.000
_cell.length_b   1.000
_cell.length_c   1.000
_cell.angle_alpha   90.00
_cell.angle_beta   90.00
_cell.angle_gamma   90.00
#
_symmetry.space_group_name_H-M   'P 1'
#
loop_
_entity.id
_entity.type
_entity.pdbx_description
1 polymer ?
#
loop_
_entity_poly.entity_id
_entity_poly.type
_entity_poly.pdbx_seq_one_letter_code
_entity_poly.pdbx_strand_id
1 'polypeptide(L)'
;HWCISRQRYWGVPIPVVFKDKNALISKKLVDHLCNLVMQEGSDVWWTAATDKLLTQEIRQDLNLGTEDKIEKGRDIMDIWLDSGLSWKMVLPESKQADIYLEGGDQIRGWFQSSLITSVALQNRAPYKHIFLHGFTLDSEGRKMSKSLGNVIDPHTIMSGGQDAKLEPAYGVDVLRWWIASHASDNENVTVAKHIFSDCHASVSKLRNTLRFCLGSLQDFSHEMHLCPYEDLLPLDRFMLHLLHDLNSKVTSSYEELQYNHVCSQIT
;
A
#
# COMPACT_ATOMS: atom_id res chain seq x y z
N HIS A 1 -26.62 0.76 -2.36
CA HIS A 1 -26.51 -0.58 -2.97
C HIS A 1 -25.23 -0.67 -3.77
N TRP A 2 -24.48 -1.77 -3.65
CA TRP A 2 -23.26 -2.05 -4.43
C TRP A 2 -23.54 -3.18 -5.43
N CYS A 3 -23.42 -2.91 -6.73
CA CYS A 3 -23.47 -3.95 -7.75
C CYS A 3 -22.15 -4.73 -7.75
N ILE A 4 -22.14 -5.94 -7.19
CA ILE A 4 -20.95 -6.79 -7.03
C ILE A 4 -20.71 -7.73 -8.21
N SER A 5 -21.61 -7.81 -9.20
CA SER A 5 -21.47 -8.72 -10.34
C SER A 5 -20.90 -8.04 -11.59
N ARG A 6 -20.12 -8.76 -12.39
CA ARG A 6 -19.53 -8.28 -13.64
C ARG A 6 -19.61 -9.36 -14.72
N GLN A 7 -19.99 -8.96 -15.93
CA GLN A 7 -19.95 -9.80 -17.13
C GLN A 7 -18.56 -9.72 -17.79
N ARG A 8 -17.61 -10.45 -17.20
CA ARG A 8 -16.19 -10.49 -17.59
C ARG A 8 -15.65 -11.91 -17.43
N TYR A 9 -14.50 -12.18 -18.08
CA TYR A 9 -13.92 -13.53 -18.13
C TYR A 9 -12.87 -13.81 -17.05
N TRP A 10 -12.29 -12.78 -16.42
CA TRP A 10 -11.20 -12.93 -15.46
C TRP A 10 -11.56 -12.36 -14.09
N GLY A 11 -11.71 -13.26 -13.10
CA GLY A 11 -11.93 -12.94 -11.70
C GLY A 11 -12.65 -14.07 -10.94
N VAL A 12 -12.97 -13.82 -9.67
CA VAL A 12 -13.61 -14.82 -8.80
C VAL A 12 -15.07 -15.06 -9.24
N PRO A 13 -15.50 -16.30 -9.51
CA PRO A 13 -16.87 -16.57 -9.91
C PRO A 13 -17.87 -16.27 -8.78
N ILE A 14 -19.07 -15.79 -9.13
CA ILE A 14 -20.19 -15.76 -8.18
C ILE A 14 -20.83 -17.15 -8.17
N PRO A 15 -20.80 -17.88 -7.04
CA PRO A 15 -21.23 -19.29 -6.96
C PRO A 15 -22.75 -19.43 -6.91
N VAL A 16 -23.42 -19.02 -7.98
CA VAL A 16 -24.87 -19.08 -8.15
C VAL A 16 -25.20 -20.01 -9.30
N VAL A 17 -26.24 -20.82 -9.13
CA VAL A 17 -26.81 -21.63 -10.21
C VAL A 17 -28.23 -21.19 -10.51
N PHE A 18 -28.72 -21.46 -11.71
CA PHE A 18 -30.04 -21.04 -12.16
C PHE A 18 -30.90 -22.25 -12.54
N LYS A 19 -32.15 -22.25 -12.07
CA LYS A 19 -33.23 -23.14 -12.55
C LYS A 19 -34.38 -22.29 -13.04
N ASP A 20 -34.72 -22.41 -14.33
CA ASP A 20 -35.80 -21.64 -14.96
C ASP A 20 -35.71 -20.12 -14.68
N LYS A 21 -34.49 -19.56 -14.74
CA LYS A 21 -34.13 -18.16 -14.41
C LYS A 21 -34.19 -17.78 -12.93
N ASN A 22 -34.55 -18.69 -12.03
CA ASN A 22 -34.45 -18.46 -10.58
C ASN A 22 -33.02 -18.69 -10.12
N ALA A 23 -32.43 -17.69 -9.47
CA ALA A 23 -31.10 -17.77 -8.87
C ALA A 23 -31.15 -18.60 -7.58
N LEU A 24 -30.29 -19.60 -7.49
CA LEU A 24 -30.17 -20.53 -6.37
C LEU A 24 -28.74 -20.49 -5.83
N ILE A 25 -28.61 -20.29 -4.53
CA ILE A 25 -27.34 -20.28 -3.81
C ILE A 25 -27.58 -20.83 -2.41
N SER A 26 -26.61 -21.57 -1.90
CA SER A 26 -26.61 -22.01 -0.51
C SER A 26 -25.22 -22.06 0.07
N LYS A 27 -25.13 -22.04 1.40
CA LYS A 27 -23.85 -22.15 2.10
C LYS A 27 -23.12 -23.45 1.73
N LYS A 28 -23.83 -24.57 1.60
CA LYS A 28 -23.23 -25.86 1.23
C LYS A 28 -22.57 -25.82 -0.16
N LEU A 29 -23.21 -25.17 -1.14
CA LEU A 29 -22.63 -24.98 -2.46
C LEU A 29 -21.35 -24.15 -2.38
N VAL A 30 -21.38 -23.04 -1.63
CA VAL A 30 -20.22 -22.16 -1.48
C VAL A 30 -19.07 -22.89 -0.78
N ASP A 31 -19.33 -23.56 0.34
CA ASP A 31 -18.32 -24.30 1.11
C ASP A 31 -17.69 -25.43 0.26
N HIS A 32 -18.51 -26.17 -0.51
CA HIS A 32 -18.02 -27.19 -1.43
C HIS A 32 -17.17 -26.61 -2.56
N LEU A 33 -17.59 -25.49 -3.15
CA LEU A 33 -16.79 -24.80 -4.15
C LEU A 33 -15.45 -24.33 -3.58
N CYS A 34 -15.44 -23.76 -2.36
CA CYS A 34 -14.20 -23.36 -1.69
C CYS A 34 -13.23 -24.55 -1.54
N ASN A 35 -13.73 -25.73 -1.16
CA ASN A 35 -12.91 -26.94 -1.09
C ASN A 35 -12.34 -27.34 -2.45
N LEU A 36 -13.15 -27.31 -3.50
CA LEU A 36 -12.70 -27.59 -4.86
C LEU A 36 -11.66 -26.58 -5.34
N VAL A 37 -11.85 -25.28 -5.04
CA VAL A 37 -10.89 -24.23 -5.39
C VAL A 37 -9.54 -24.43 -4.70
N MET A 38 -9.54 -24.87 -3.43
CA MET A 38 -8.31 -25.18 -2.70
C MET A 38 -7.56 -26.40 -3.28
N GLN A 39 -8.28 -27.34 -3.90
CA GLN A 39 -7.69 -28.57 -4.43
C GLN A 39 -7.28 -28.44 -5.91
N GLU A 40 -8.06 -27.72 -6.71
CA GLU A 40 -8.00 -27.74 -8.18
C GLU A 40 -7.78 -26.35 -8.79
N GLY A 41 -7.80 -25.29 -7.98
CA GLY A 41 -7.66 -23.91 -8.42
C GLY A 41 -9.00 -23.21 -8.72
N SER A 42 -8.93 -21.89 -8.91
CA SER A 42 -10.10 -21.02 -9.11
C SER A 42 -10.94 -21.37 -10.34
N ASP A 43 -10.32 -21.98 -11.35
CA ASP A 43 -10.98 -22.27 -12.63
C ASP A 43 -11.95 -23.44 -12.56
N VAL A 44 -11.99 -24.16 -11.43
CA VAL A 44 -12.88 -25.32 -11.23
C VAL A 44 -14.35 -24.98 -11.44
N TRP A 45 -14.79 -23.76 -11.12
CA TRP A 45 -16.17 -23.33 -11.41
C TRP A 45 -16.49 -23.37 -12.90
N TRP A 46 -15.52 -23.05 -13.76
CA TRP A 46 -15.69 -22.99 -15.21
C TRP A 46 -15.57 -24.37 -15.84
N THR A 47 -14.55 -25.12 -15.46
CA THR A 47 -14.14 -26.37 -16.13
C THR A 47 -14.87 -27.60 -15.60
N ALA A 48 -15.30 -27.61 -14.33
CA ALA A 48 -15.97 -28.76 -13.75
C ALA A 48 -17.37 -28.97 -14.35
N ALA A 49 -17.72 -30.26 -14.52
CA ALA A 49 -19.07 -30.69 -14.81
C ALA A 49 -20.03 -30.29 -13.67
N THR A 50 -21.28 -29.97 -14.02
CA THR A 50 -22.30 -29.54 -13.06
C THR A 50 -22.50 -30.53 -11.91
N ASP A 51 -22.43 -31.84 -12.17
CA ASP A 51 -22.61 -32.87 -11.14
C ASP A 51 -21.46 -32.94 -10.13
N LYS A 52 -20.27 -32.47 -10.50
CA LYS A 52 -19.15 -32.33 -9.56
C LYS A 52 -19.36 -31.16 -8.59
N LEU A 53 -20.00 -30.09 -9.06
CA LEU A 53 -20.31 -28.90 -8.27
C LEU A 53 -21.59 -29.09 -7.44
N LEU A 54 -22.59 -29.78 -7.99
CA LEU A 54 -23.89 -30.04 -7.38
C LEU A 54 -24.00 -31.50 -6.96
N THR A 55 -23.36 -31.83 -5.83
CA THR A 55 -23.51 -33.14 -5.19
C THR A 55 -24.98 -33.42 -4.84
N GLN A 56 -25.33 -34.69 -4.61
CA GLN A 56 -26.70 -35.06 -4.23
C GLN A 56 -27.20 -34.30 -3.00
N GLU A 57 -26.32 -34.05 -2.03
CA GLU A 57 -26.65 -33.27 -0.83
C GLU A 57 -26.95 -31.80 -1.15
N ILE A 58 -26.14 -31.17 -2.03
CA ILE A 58 -26.37 -29.78 -2.45
C ILE A 58 -27.66 -29.67 -3.27
N ARG A 59 -27.96 -30.64 -4.12
CA ARG A 59 -29.22 -30.68 -4.87
C ARG A 59 -30.43 -30.75 -3.96
N GLN A 60 -30.39 -31.58 -2.92
CA GLN A 60 -31.46 -31.65 -1.91
C GLN A 60 -31.61 -30.32 -1.16
N ASP A 61 -30.50 -29.70 -0.75
CA ASP A 61 -30.48 -28.40 -0.05
C ASP A 61 -31.09 -27.26 -0.88
N LEU A 62 -30.90 -27.30 -2.20
CA LEU A 62 -31.47 -26.34 -3.15
C LEU A 62 -32.86 -26.71 -3.69
N ASN A 63 -33.48 -27.81 -3.20
CA ASN A 63 -34.74 -28.37 -3.71
C ASN A 63 -34.71 -28.66 -5.22
N LEU A 64 -33.60 -29.23 -5.69
CA LEU A 64 -33.38 -29.61 -7.08
C LEU A 64 -33.57 -31.12 -7.27
N GLY A 65 -34.34 -31.49 -8.27
CA GLY A 65 -34.45 -32.85 -8.78
C GLY A 65 -33.23 -33.26 -9.61
N THR A 66 -33.08 -34.57 -9.84
CA THR A 66 -31.98 -35.12 -10.65
C THR A 66 -32.06 -34.66 -12.11
N GLU A 67 -33.29 -34.56 -12.65
CA GLU A 67 -33.57 -34.20 -14.05
C GLU A 67 -33.69 -32.69 -14.29
N ASP A 68 -33.52 -31.87 -13.24
CA ASP A 68 -33.61 -30.42 -13.39
C ASP A 68 -32.47 -29.90 -14.27
N LYS A 69 -32.81 -29.05 -15.25
CA LYS A 69 -31.84 -28.33 -16.07
C LYS A 69 -31.27 -27.17 -15.28
N ILE A 70 -29.99 -27.26 -14.93
CA ILE A 70 -29.29 -26.26 -14.14
C ILE A 70 -28.23 -25.55 -14.97
N GLU A 71 -28.23 -24.23 -14.90
CA GLU A 71 -27.23 -23.38 -15.55
C GLU A 71 -26.30 -22.74 -14.52
N LYS A 72 -24.99 -22.78 -14.75
CA LYS A 72 -24.01 -22.08 -13.90
C LYS A 72 -24.06 -20.58 -14.17
N GLY A 73 -24.02 -19.78 -13.11
CA GLY A 73 -23.80 -18.34 -13.21
C GLY A 73 -22.47 -18.02 -13.92
N ARG A 74 -22.51 -17.02 -14.79
CA ARG A 74 -21.37 -16.57 -15.59
C ARG A 74 -20.74 -15.27 -15.13
N ASP A 75 -21.35 -14.63 -14.14
CA ASP A 75 -20.84 -13.40 -13.57
C ASP A 75 -19.68 -13.69 -12.62
N ILE A 76 -18.71 -12.77 -12.61
CA ILE A 76 -17.64 -12.72 -11.62
C ILE A 76 -17.89 -11.62 -10.60
N MET A 77 -17.20 -11.69 -9.47
CA MET A 77 -17.17 -10.67 -8.45
C MET A 77 -16.47 -9.40 -8.96
N ASP A 78 -16.90 -8.25 -8.44
CA ASP A 78 -16.26 -6.96 -8.64
C ASP A 78 -14.86 -6.95 -8.00
N ILE A 79 -13.86 -6.42 -8.70
CA ILE A 79 -12.46 -6.35 -8.21
C ILE A 79 -12.31 -5.55 -6.91
N TRP A 80 -13.25 -4.64 -6.65
CA TRP A 80 -13.30 -3.90 -5.38
C TRP A 80 -13.72 -4.79 -4.21
N LEU A 81 -14.47 -5.87 -4.47
CA LEU A 81 -14.81 -6.85 -3.44
C LEU A 81 -13.58 -7.68 -3.06
N ASP A 82 -12.82 -8.13 -4.06
CA ASP A 82 -11.58 -8.88 -3.86
C ASP A 82 -10.58 -8.07 -3.03
N SER A 83 -10.24 -6.87 -3.50
CA SER A 83 -9.33 -5.97 -2.77
C SER A 83 -9.91 -5.51 -1.44
N GLY A 84 -11.24 -5.31 -1.35
CA GLY A 84 -11.94 -4.96 -0.12
C GLY A 84 -11.84 -6.04 0.96
N LEU A 85 -11.66 -7.31 0.60
CA LEU A 85 -11.49 -8.42 1.55
C LEU A 85 -10.02 -8.64 1.97
N SER A 86 -9.08 -7.86 1.45
CA SER A 86 -7.64 -7.98 1.78
C SER A 86 -7.35 -7.97 3.28
N TRP A 87 -8.07 -7.16 4.07
CA TRP A 87 -7.89 -7.10 5.53
C TRP A 87 -8.14 -8.45 6.21
N LYS A 88 -9.04 -9.29 5.68
CA LYS A 88 -9.36 -10.61 6.25
C LYS A 88 -8.27 -11.63 5.93
N MET A 89 -7.57 -11.45 4.82
CA MET A 89 -6.55 -12.39 4.33
C MET A 89 -5.14 -12.03 4.83
N VAL A 90 -4.84 -10.75 4.98
CA VAL A 90 -3.50 -10.26 5.30
C VAL A 90 -3.32 -10.01 6.80
N LEU A 91 -4.35 -9.51 7.49
CA LEU A 91 -4.24 -9.23 8.92
C LEU A 91 -4.50 -10.49 9.74
N PRO A 92 -3.76 -10.71 10.84
CA PRO A 92 -4.09 -11.77 11.79
C PRO A 92 -5.53 -11.61 12.29
N GLU A 93 -6.16 -12.73 12.62
CA GLU A 93 -7.52 -12.72 13.16
C GLU A 93 -7.59 -11.81 14.39
N SER A 94 -8.64 -10.99 14.49
CA SER A 94 -8.86 -9.92 15.48
C SER A 94 -8.00 -8.64 15.36
N LYS A 95 -6.96 -8.58 14.52
CA LYS A 95 -6.22 -7.33 14.30
C LYS A 95 -7.04 -6.33 13.47
N GLN A 96 -6.82 -5.05 13.77
CA GLN A 96 -7.26 -3.90 12.97
C GLN A 96 -5.99 -3.16 12.58
N ALA A 97 -5.89 -2.70 11.33
CA ALA A 97 -4.74 -1.93 10.88
C ALA A 97 -4.71 -0.58 11.62
N ASP A 98 -3.54 -0.12 12.04
CA ASP A 98 -3.42 1.22 12.62
C ASP A 98 -3.63 2.29 11.53
N ILE A 99 -3.11 2.06 10.33
CA ILE A 99 -3.20 3.00 9.22
C ILE A 99 -3.46 2.27 7.90
N TYR A 100 -4.32 2.87 7.08
CA TYR A 100 -4.41 2.62 5.65
C TYR A 100 -3.87 3.84 4.91
N LEU A 101 -2.99 3.65 3.93
CA LEU A 101 -2.32 4.73 3.21
C LEU A 101 -2.37 4.46 1.71
N GLU A 102 -3.05 5.33 0.96
CA GLU A 102 -3.15 5.29 -0.50
C GLU A 102 -3.51 6.69 -1.05
N GLY A 103 -3.55 6.82 -2.37
CA GLY A 103 -3.96 8.03 -3.06
C GLY A 103 -5.43 8.40 -2.81
N GLY A 104 -5.75 9.69 -2.96
CA GLY A 104 -7.12 10.21 -2.79
C GLY A 104 -8.18 9.57 -3.70
N ASP A 105 -7.80 8.95 -4.81
CA ASP A 105 -8.70 8.16 -5.66
C ASP A 105 -9.26 6.91 -4.97
N GLN A 106 -8.59 6.40 -3.94
CA GLN A 106 -9.00 5.19 -3.24
C GLN A 106 -10.12 5.41 -2.22
N ILE A 107 -10.53 6.67 -1.96
CA ILE A 107 -11.66 7.00 -1.08
C ILE A 107 -12.94 6.27 -1.51
N ARG A 108 -13.25 6.25 -2.81
CA ARG A 108 -14.41 5.54 -3.38
C ARG A 108 -14.05 4.17 -3.95
N GLY A 109 -12.79 3.78 -3.85
CA GLY A 109 -12.27 2.48 -4.26
C GLY A 109 -11.99 1.63 -3.03
N TRP A 110 -10.71 1.33 -2.81
CA TRP A 110 -10.27 0.37 -1.81
C TRP A 110 -10.67 0.71 -0.37
N PHE A 111 -10.66 1.99 0.02
CA PHE A 111 -11.07 2.39 1.38
C PHE A 111 -12.54 2.11 1.65
N GLN A 112 -13.41 2.44 0.69
CA GLN A 112 -14.84 2.21 0.79
C GLN A 112 -15.16 0.70 0.76
N SER A 113 -14.57 -0.05 -0.18
CA SER A 113 -14.84 -1.47 -0.30
C SER A 113 -14.32 -2.26 0.92
N SER A 114 -13.15 -1.90 1.44
CA SER A 114 -12.63 -2.46 2.69
C SER A 114 -13.55 -2.14 3.87
N LEU A 115 -14.02 -0.90 4.00
CA LEU A 115 -14.93 -0.53 5.09
C LEU A 115 -16.24 -1.32 5.03
N ILE A 116 -16.87 -1.40 3.86
CA ILE A 116 -18.16 -2.09 3.69
C ILE A 116 -18.03 -3.57 4.03
N THR A 117 -17.03 -4.26 3.47
CA THR A 117 -16.83 -5.69 3.70
C THR A 117 -16.48 -5.99 5.16
N SER A 118 -15.68 -5.13 5.78
CA SER A 118 -15.30 -5.25 7.18
C SER A 118 -16.48 -5.07 8.14
N VAL A 119 -17.27 -4.01 7.96
CA VAL A 119 -18.47 -3.81 8.76
C VAL A 119 -19.47 -4.96 8.57
N ALA A 120 -19.63 -5.45 7.34
CA ALA A 120 -20.52 -6.57 7.04
C ALA A 120 -20.09 -7.88 7.74
N LEU A 121 -18.79 -8.17 7.82
CA LEU A 121 -18.28 -9.46 8.34
C LEU A 121 -17.89 -9.43 9.82
N GLN A 122 -17.48 -8.27 10.36
CA GLN A 122 -16.95 -8.15 11.72
C GLN A 122 -17.49 -6.94 12.51
N ASN A 123 -18.43 -6.18 11.95
CA ASN A 123 -19.07 -5.02 12.61
C ASN A 123 -18.07 -3.96 13.13
N ARG A 124 -16.95 -3.78 12.41
CA ARG A 124 -15.93 -2.77 12.71
C ARG A 124 -15.21 -2.35 11.43
N ALA A 125 -14.59 -1.17 11.43
CA ALA A 125 -13.71 -0.74 10.35
C ALA A 125 -12.41 -1.57 10.31
N PRO A 126 -11.79 -1.77 9.15
CA PRO A 126 -10.55 -2.55 9.04
C PRO A 126 -9.29 -1.75 9.44
N TYR A 127 -9.42 -0.43 9.57
CA TYR A 127 -8.35 0.51 9.93
C TYR A 127 -8.77 1.46 11.04
N LYS A 128 -7.82 2.03 11.79
CA LYS A 128 -8.04 3.10 12.77
C LYS A 128 -7.92 4.48 12.13
N HIS A 129 -6.94 4.66 11.26
CA HIS A 129 -6.66 5.93 10.57
C HIS A 129 -6.54 5.71 9.05
N ILE A 130 -6.89 6.74 8.28
CA ILE A 130 -6.61 6.83 6.85
C ILE A 130 -5.63 7.97 6.64
N PHE A 131 -4.57 7.69 5.88
CA PHE A 131 -3.67 8.68 5.34
C PHE A 131 -3.86 8.78 3.83
N LEU A 132 -4.12 9.99 3.35
CA LEU A 132 -4.30 10.27 1.93
C LEU A 132 -3.07 11.01 1.43
N HIS A 133 -2.40 10.43 0.43
CA HIS A 133 -1.37 11.17 -0.29
C HIS A 133 -1.94 11.74 -1.60
N GLY A 134 -1.36 12.84 -2.06
CA GLY A 134 -1.69 13.40 -3.38
C GLY A 134 -1.08 12.61 -4.54
N PHE A 135 -1.36 13.08 -5.76
CA PHE A 135 -0.81 12.49 -6.98
C PHE A 135 0.49 13.17 -7.40
N THR A 136 1.34 12.38 -8.05
CA THR A 136 2.49 12.89 -8.78
C THR A 136 2.04 13.50 -10.12
N LEU A 137 2.48 14.72 -10.40
CA LEU A 137 2.28 15.47 -11.63
C LEU A 137 3.60 15.62 -12.38
N ASP A 138 3.53 15.89 -13.69
CA ASP A 138 4.72 16.24 -14.46
C ASP A 138 5.24 17.65 -14.08
N SER A 139 6.38 18.05 -14.66
CA SER A 139 7.00 19.36 -14.43
C SER A 139 6.13 20.57 -14.80
N GLU A 140 5.07 20.38 -15.59
CA GLU A 140 4.10 21.41 -15.98
C GLU A 140 2.81 21.33 -15.15
N GLY A 141 2.74 20.47 -14.14
CA GLY A 141 1.56 20.29 -13.28
C GLY A 141 0.45 19.47 -13.94
N ARG A 142 0.73 18.75 -15.04
CA ARG A 142 -0.26 17.89 -15.70
C ARG A 142 -0.22 16.48 -15.13
N LYS A 143 -1.36 15.80 -15.16
CA LYS A 143 -1.43 14.39 -14.80
C LYS A 143 -0.52 13.56 -15.72
N MET A 144 0.33 12.73 -15.12
CA MET A 144 1.20 11.84 -15.88
C MET A 144 0.40 10.75 -16.58
N SER A 145 0.68 10.49 -17.85
CA SER A 145 0.11 9.37 -18.60
C SER A 145 1.06 8.86 -19.68
N LYS A 146 1.07 7.54 -19.89
CA LYS A 146 1.95 6.90 -20.90
C LYS A 146 1.71 7.45 -22.31
N SER A 147 0.47 7.79 -22.65
CA SER A 147 0.13 8.34 -23.98
C SER A 147 0.66 9.76 -24.20
N LEU A 148 0.83 10.55 -23.14
CA LEU A 148 1.44 11.89 -23.22
C LEU A 148 2.97 11.83 -23.18
N GLY A 149 3.56 10.66 -22.85
CA GLY A 149 5.01 10.50 -22.75
C GLY A 149 5.66 11.29 -21.60
N ASN A 150 4.86 11.82 -20.68
CA ASN A 150 5.31 12.65 -19.55
C ASN A 150 5.50 11.85 -18.24
N VAL A 151 5.56 10.52 -18.32
CA VAL A 151 5.77 9.64 -17.16
C VAL A 151 7.26 9.59 -16.84
N ILE A 152 7.61 9.87 -15.59
CA ILE A 152 8.95 9.65 -15.06
C ILE A 152 8.95 8.29 -14.36
N ASP A 153 9.78 7.36 -14.84
CA ASP A 153 9.94 6.04 -14.23
C ASP A 153 10.82 6.16 -12.96
N PRO A 154 10.36 5.69 -11.79
CA PRO A 154 11.19 5.61 -10.59
C PRO A 154 12.53 4.90 -10.80
N HIS A 155 12.58 3.89 -11.69
CA HIS A 155 13.83 3.21 -12.03
C HIS A 155 14.84 4.13 -12.72
N THR A 156 14.37 5.07 -13.56
CA THR A 156 15.24 6.06 -14.19
C THR A 156 15.85 7.01 -13.15
N ILE A 157 15.11 7.36 -12.10
CA ILE A 157 15.65 8.19 -11.00
C ILE A 157 16.72 7.41 -10.23
N MET A 158 16.47 6.12 -9.95
CA MET A 158 17.37 5.29 -9.15
C MET A 158 18.64 4.90 -9.91
N SER A 159 18.50 4.41 -11.14
CA SER A 159 19.57 3.79 -11.93
C SER A 159 20.12 4.70 -13.03
N GLY A 160 19.51 5.86 -13.24
CA GLY A 160 19.81 6.73 -14.37
C GLY A 160 19.08 6.31 -15.65
N GLY A 161 19.07 7.22 -16.61
CA GLY A 161 18.49 6.99 -17.94
C GLY A 161 19.53 6.60 -18.98
N GLN A 162 19.14 6.65 -20.26
CA GLN A 162 20.05 6.35 -21.37
C GLN A 162 21.18 7.38 -21.49
N ASP A 163 20.88 8.64 -21.18
CA ASP A 163 21.87 9.72 -21.11
C ASP A 163 22.08 10.12 -19.65
N ALA A 164 23.19 9.65 -19.06
CA ALA A 164 23.55 9.92 -17.68
C ALA A 164 23.78 11.42 -17.37
N LYS A 165 24.00 12.28 -18.37
CA LYS A 165 24.09 13.73 -18.15
C LYS A 165 22.71 14.36 -17.98
N LEU A 166 21.71 13.85 -18.71
CA LEU A 166 20.33 14.34 -18.63
C LEU A 166 19.52 13.64 -17.53
N GLU A 167 19.89 12.41 -17.19
CA GLU A 167 19.20 11.52 -16.27
C GLU A 167 20.23 10.76 -15.42
N PRO A 168 20.90 11.44 -14.48
CA PRO A 168 21.88 10.80 -13.63
C PRO A 168 21.21 9.80 -12.68
N ALA A 169 21.97 8.78 -12.28
CA ALA A 169 21.55 7.85 -11.24
C ALA A 169 21.61 8.54 -9.87
N TYR A 170 20.47 9.02 -9.37
CA TYR A 170 20.41 9.67 -8.06
C TYR A 170 20.42 8.66 -6.91
N GLY A 171 19.99 7.41 -7.17
CA GLY A 171 19.91 6.36 -6.17
C GLY A 171 18.63 6.39 -5.34
N VAL A 172 18.39 5.30 -4.61
CA VAL A 172 17.15 5.07 -3.86
C VAL A 172 16.96 6.07 -2.71
N ASP A 173 18.03 6.49 -2.05
CA ASP A 173 17.93 7.41 -0.91
C ASP A 173 17.46 8.80 -1.35
N VAL A 174 17.86 9.26 -2.54
CA VAL A 174 17.37 10.53 -3.09
C VAL A 174 15.89 10.44 -3.46
N LEU A 175 15.44 9.31 -4.03
CA LEU A 175 14.02 9.08 -4.28
C LEU A 175 13.20 9.07 -2.98
N ARG A 176 13.69 8.38 -1.94
CA ARG A 176 13.05 8.34 -0.62
C ARG A 176 13.04 9.71 0.05
N TRP A 177 14.13 10.47 -0.08
CA TRP A 177 14.22 11.83 0.42
C TRP A 177 13.22 12.76 -0.28
N TRP A 178 13.07 12.63 -1.60
CA TRP A 178 12.07 13.37 -2.36
C TRP A 178 10.65 13.04 -1.89
N ILE A 179 10.34 11.76 -1.66
CA ILE A 179 9.04 11.34 -1.11
C ILE A 179 8.82 11.99 0.26
N ALA A 180 9.78 11.87 1.18
CA ALA A 180 9.65 12.43 2.52
C ALA A 180 9.51 13.96 2.51
N SER A 181 10.29 14.65 1.68
CA SER A 181 10.34 16.12 1.63
C SER A 181 9.15 16.76 0.91
N HIS A 182 8.58 16.07 -0.08
CA HIS A 182 7.59 16.65 -0.97
C HIS A 182 6.30 15.84 -1.06
N ALA A 183 6.36 14.50 -1.12
CA ALA A 183 5.23 13.63 -1.42
C ALA A 183 4.66 12.89 -0.20
N SER A 184 4.70 13.56 0.95
CA SER A 184 4.33 12.99 2.24
C SER A 184 3.11 13.67 2.87
N ASP A 185 2.33 14.40 2.07
CA ASP A 185 1.08 15.05 2.45
C ASP A 185 -0.03 14.76 1.41
N ASN A 186 -1.17 15.42 1.58
CA ASN A 186 -2.35 15.23 0.72
C ASN A 186 -2.32 16.09 -0.55
N GLU A 187 -1.26 16.85 -0.79
CA GLU A 187 -1.15 17.73 -1.95
C GLU A 187 -0.54 17.00 -3.14
N ASN A 188 -0.93 17.44 -4.35
CA ASN A 188 -0.30 16.90 -5.55
C ASN A 188 1.11 17.47 -5.69
N VAL A 189 2.04 16.61 -6.12
CA VAL A 189 3.46 16.94 -6.15
C VAL A 189 4.00 16.89 -7.56
N THR A 190 4.69 17.95 -7.96
CA THR A 190 5.38 17.99 -9.23
C THR A 190 6.67 17.17 -9.16
N VAL A 191 6.87 16.31 -10.16
CA VAL A 191 8.09 15.54 -10.37
C VAL A 191 8.93 16.25 -11.43
N ALA A 192 10.03 16.87 -11.01
CA ALA A 192 10.92 17.60 -11.91
C ALA A 192 12.40 17.31 -11.60
N LYS A 193 13.24 17.32 -12.65
CA LYS A 193 14.67 16.96 -12.55
C LYS A 193 15.44 17.83 -11.56
N HIS A 194 15.17 19.14 -11.53
CA HIS A 194 15.85 20.05 -10.60
C HIS A 194 15.56 19.70 -9.13
N ILE A 195 14.34 19.27 -8.81
CA ILE A 195 13.96 18.86 -7.45
C ILE A 195 14.79 17.66 -6.98
N PHE A 196 15.06 16.69 -7.85
CA PHE A 196 15.92 15.56 -7.51
C PHE A 196 17.38 15.96 -7.35
N SER A 197 17.85 16.96 -8.09
CA SER A 197 19.19 17.54 -7.88
C SER A 197 19.30 18.19 -6.49
N ASP A 198 18.26 18.90 -6.04
CA ASP A 198 18.22 19.52 -4.71
C ASP A 198 18.14 18.47 -3.59
N CYS A 199 17.33 17.43 -3.80
CA CYS A 199 17.28 16.27 -2.90
C CYS A 199 18.64 15.56 -2.81
N HIS A 200 19.33 15.40 -3.94
CA HIS A 200 20.66 14.80 -3.99
C HIS A 200 21.69 15.63 -3.23
N ALA A 201 21.66 16.95 -3.36
CA ALA A 201 22.51 17.85 -2.59
C ALA A 201 22.26 17.71 -1.08
N SER A 202 20.99 17.64 -0.67
CA SER A 202 20.56 17.47 0.73
C SER A 202 21.07 16.15 1.32
N VAL A 203 20.82 15.04 0.62
CA VAL A 203 21.31 13.70 1.04
C VAL A 203 22.85 13.66 1.07
N SER A 204 23.52 14.28 0.11
CA SER A 204 24.99 14.33 0.07
C SER A 204 25.56 15.15 1.23
N LYS A 205 24.93 16.28 1.58
CA LYS A 205 25.31 17.09 2.74
C LYS A 205 25.20 16.26 4.02
N LEU A 206 24.06 15.59 4.24
CA LEU A 206 23.83 14.74 5.41
C LEU A 206 24.86 13.60 5.49
N ARG A 207 25.10 12.90 4.37
CA ARG A 207 26.13 11.85 4.29
C ARG A 207 27.53 12.37 4.63
N ASN A 208 27.89 13.55 4.12
CA ASN A 208 29.20 14.15 4.39
C ASN A 208 29.35 14.55 5.86
N THR A 209 28.31 15.11 6.48
CA THR A 209 28.30 15.42 7.91
C THR A 209 28.49 14.15 8.76
N LEU A 210 27.71 13.09 8.48
CA LEU A 210 27.86 11.82 9.19
C LEU A 210 29.25 11.19 8.98
N ARG A 211 29.79 11.25 7.76
CA ARG A 211 31.14 10.77 7.46
C ARG A 211 32.20 11.53 8.26
N PHE A 212 32.06 12.85 8.40
CA PHE A 212 32.94 13.66 9.22
C PHE A 212 32.86 13.22 10.69
N CYS A 213 31.66 13.10 11.26
CA CYS A 213 31.47 12.64 12.64
C CYS A 213 32.09 11.25 12.88
N LEU A 214 31.89 10.29 11.97
CA LEU A 214 32.51 8.97 12.06
C LEU A 214 34.03 9.03 12.01
N GLY A 215 34.60 9.86 11.13
CA GLY A 215 36.04 10.08 11.05
C GLY A 215 36.61 10.73 12.32
N SER A 216 35.90 11.69 12.90
CA SER A 216 36.29 12.34 14.16
C SER A 216 36.25 11.40 15.36
N LEU A 217 35.48 10.31 15.29
CA LEU A 217 35.34 9.31 16.35
C LEU A 217 36.20 8.06 16.13
N GLN A 218 37.07 8.03 15.11
CA GLN A 218 37.83 6.83 14.73
C GLN A 218 38.64 6.24 15.89
N ASP A 219 39.25 7.09 16.72
CA ASP A 219 40.08 6.69 17.86
C ASP A 219 39.32 6.77 19.21
N PHE A 220 38.01 7.05 19.18
CA PHE A 220 37.20 7.19 20.38
C PHE A 220 36.76 5.82 20.91
N SER A 221 37.33 5.40 22.04
CA SER A 221 36.80 4.33 22.90
C SER A 221 35.90 4.87 24.01
N HIS A 222 34.71 4.28 24.17
CA HIS A 222 33.78 4.58 25.26
C HIS A 222 34.39 4.35 26.65
N GLU A 223 35.19 3.30 26.83
CA GLU A 223 35.79 2.98 28.13
C GLU A 223 36.89 3.96 28.55
N MET A 224 37.61 4.51 27.57
CA MET A 224 38.77 5.37 27.84
C MET A 224 38.47 6.85 27.79
N HIS A 225 37.46 7.27 27.02
CA HIS A 225 37.26 8.70 26.70
C HIS A 225 35.89 9.24 27.10
N LEU A 226 34.93 8.39 27.53
CA LEU A 226 33.65 8.90 27.99
C LEU A 226 33.85 9.69 29.28
N CYS A 227 33.38 10.93 29.29
CA CYS A 227 33.49 11.84 30.42
C CYS A 227 32.10 12.12 31.03
N PRO A 228 31.99 12.28 32.36
CA PRO A 228 30.74 12.69 33.00
C PRO A 228 30.21 14.02 32.45
N TYR A 229 28.89 14.19 32.43
CA TYR A 229 28.26 15.43 31.95
C TYR A 229 28.80 16.70 32.65
N GLU A 230 29.12 16.57 33.94
CA GLU A 230 29.67 17.64 34.78
C GLU A 230 31.07 18.10 34.38
N ASP A 231 31.81 17.27 33.63
CA ASP A 231 33.17 17.53 33.16
C ASP A 231 33.21 18.01 31.70
N LEU A 232 32.07 18.00 31.00
CA LEU A 232 31.96 18.52 29.63
C LEU A 232 32.16 20.04 29.58
N LEU A 233 32.75 20.53 28.49
CA LEU A 233 32.87 21.98 28.27
C LEU A 233 31.47 22.60 28.10
N PRO A 234 31.29 23.90 28.42
CA PRO A 234 30.01 24.58 28.21
C PRO A 234 29.48 24.46 26.78
N LEU A 235 30.38 24.48 25.78
CA LEU A 235 30.02 24.28 24.37
C LEU A 235 29.46 22.87 24.12
N ASP A 236 30.08 21.82 24.67
CA ASP A 236 29.62 20.45 24.50
C ASP A 236 28.23 20.25 25.12
N ARG A 237 28.01 20.82 26.31
CA ARG A 237 26.69 20.80 26.97
C ARG A 237 25.64 21.54 26.13
N PHE A 238 26.01 22.66 25.51
CA PHE A 238 25.13 23.39 24.62
C PHE A 238 24.80 22.57 23.35
N MET A 239 25.79 21.91 22.74
CA MET A 239 25.56 21.03 21.60
C MET A 239 24.66 19.83 21.95
N LEU A 240 24.81 19.24 23.15
CA LEU A 240 23.91 18.19 23.64
C LEU A 240 22.48 18.72 23.84
N HIS A 241 22.32 19.95 24.32
CA HIS A 241 21.00 20.57 24.44
C HIS A 241 20.35 20.77 23.06
N LEU A 242 21.09 21.28 22.07
CA LEU A 242 20.60 21.41 20.70
C LEU A 242 20.22 20.06 20.08
N LEU A 243 21.02 19.02 20.34
CA LEU A 243 20.71 17.66 19.89
C LEU A 243 19.41 17.13 20.52
N HIS A 244 19.21 17.37 21.82
CA HIS A 244 17.99 16.98 22.51
C HIS A 244 16.75 17.71 21.96
N ASP A 245 16.86 19.02 21.71
CA ASP A 245 15.78 19.82 21.11
C ASP A 245 15.45 19.34 19.68
N LEU A 246 16.48 19.09 18.86
CA LEU A 246 16.31 18.50 17.53
C LEU A 246 15.62 17.14 17.60
N ASN A 247 16.09 16.25 18.47
CA ASN A 247 15.52 14.91 18.63
C ASN A 247 14.04 14.98 19.03
N SER A 248 13.68 15.90 19.93
CA SER A 248 12.30 16.09 20.38
C SER A 248 11.41 16.55 19.22
N LYS A 249 11.85 17.55 18.46
CA LYS A 249 11.12 18.08 17.29
C LYS A 249 10.94 17.05 16.18
N VAL A 250 12.00 16.30 15.87
CA VAL A 250 11.96 15.24 14.85
C VAL A 250 11.03 14.10 15.28
N THR A 251 11.10 13.69 16.56
CA THR A 251 10.23 12.64 17.10
C THR A 251 8.76 13.03 16.99
N SER A 252 8.39 14.23 17.44
CA SER A 252 7.01 14.72 17.31
C SER A 252 6.55 14.82 15.86
N SER A 253 7.42 15.27 14.95
CA SER A 253 7.09 15.34 13.52
C SER A 253 6.81 13.95 12.91
N TYR A 254 7.54 12.92 13.34
CA TYR A 254 7.25 11.53 12.94
C TYR A 254 5.92 11.01 13.51
N GLU A 255 5.62 11.31 14.78
CA GLU A 255 4.36 10.92 15.43
C GLU A 255 3.13 11.54 14.73
N GLU A 256 3.29 12.75 14.19
CA GLU A 256 2.27 13.46 13.41
C GLU A 256 2.30 13.16 11.90
N LEU A 257 3.16 12.23 11.46
CA LEU A 257 3.36 11.86 10.05
C LEU A 257 3.78 13.04 9.15
N GLN A 258 4.43 14.06 9.71
CA GLN A 258 4.93 15.25 9.01
C GLN A 258 6.38 15.05 8.55
N TYR A 259 6.58 14.16 7.58
CA TYR A 259 7.93 13.78 7.11
C TYR A 259 8.68 14.93 6.44
N ASN A 260 7.96 15.86 5.80
CA ASN A 260 8.51 17.08 5.21
C ASN A 260 9.17 17.97 6.27
N HIS A 261 8.55 18.09 7.46
CA HIS A 261 9.10 18.83 8.59
C HIS A 261 10.35 18.15 9.15
N VAL A 262 10.37 16.82 9.21
CA VAL A 262 11.59 16.07 9.59
C VAL A 262 12.73 16.40 8.63
N CYS A 263 12.50 16.31 7.32
CA CYS A 263 13.50 16.64 6.31
C CYS A 263 14.02 18.08 6.49
N SER A 264 13.14 19.06 6.66
CA SER A 264 13.52 20.46 6.89
C SER A 264 14.31 20.71 8.18
N GLN A 265 14.13 19.89 9.22
CA GLN A 265 14.82 20.05 10.50
C GLN A 265 16.25 19.48 10.48
N ILE A 266 16.50 18.46 9.67
CA ILE A 266 17.77 17.72 9.68
C ILE A 266 18.74 18.10 8.54
N THR A 267 18.35 19.02 7.65
CA THR A 267 19.19 19.54 6.54
C THR A 267 19.38 21.03 6.58
#